data_AF-H9VJF5-F1
#
_entry.id   AF-H9VJF5-F1
#
_cell.length_a   1.000
_cell.length_b   1.000
_cell.length_c   1.000
_cell.angle_alpha   90.00
_cell.angle_beta   90.00
_cell.angle_gamma   90.00
#
_symmetry.space_group_name_H-M   'P 1'
#
loop_
_entity.id
_entity.type
_entity.pdbx_description
1 polymer ?
#
loop_
_entity_poly.entity_id
_entity_poly.type
_entity_poly.pdbx_seq_one_letter_code
_entity_poly.pdbx_strand_id
1 'polypeptide(L)'
;EEEMQTVSVLFGSEAIASLRRQVGGKCSTFEVLSAWLWRSRSKVLDIPVDQEARFSFPVDIRSRIQPSLPRGYYGNAVTASFAVSRAGDLMERPLSFAVKLINDAKKIVDDGYIRDQIDMLEVKGRTPPNLAGSFTISDNTKIDFAGVDFGW
;
A
#
# COMPACT_ATOMS: atom_id res chain seq x y z
N GLU A 1 6.33 27.21 10.34
CA GLU A 1 6.28 25.77 10.06
C GLU A 1 4.92 25.46 9.46
N GLU A 2 4.87 24.69 8.37
CA GLU A 2 3.58 24.16 7.89
C GLU A 2 3.16 23.04 8.84
N GLU A 3 2.06 23.25 9.56
CA GLU A 3 1.51 22.26 10.48
C GLU A 3 0.76 21.18 9.68
N MET A 4 1.14 19.92 9.86
CA MET A 4 0.44 18.81 9.23
C MET A 4 -0.98 18.68 9.82
N GLN A 5 -1.98 18.80 8.96
CA GLN A 5 -3.38 18.59 9.32
C GLN A 5 -3.85 17.19 8.97
N THR A 6 -4.65 16.60 9.87
CA THR A 6 -5.35 15.34 9.61
C THR A 6 -6.73 15.65 9.03
N VAL A 7 -7.07 15.02 7.92
CA VAL A 7 -8.39 15.15 7.28
C VAL A 7 -8.99 13.78 7.00
N SER A 8 -10.31 13.68 7.11
CA SER A 8 -11.06 12.47 6.78
C SER A 8 -11.78 12.66 5.45
N VAL A 9 -11.61 11.70 4.53
CA VAL A 9 -12.24 11.73 3.21
C VAL A 9 -13.03 10.44 3.01
N LEU A 10 -14.31 10.58 2.65
CA LEU A 10 -15.19 9.46 2.37
C LEU A 10 -15.16 9.11 0.88
N PHE A 11 -14.84 7.85 0.57
CA PHE A 11 -14.93 7.31 -0.79
C PHE A 11 -16.14 6.38 -0.88
N GLY A 12 -17.25 6.90 -1.40
CA GLY A 12 -18.46 6.12 -1.64
C GLY A 12 -18.29 5.05 -2.73
N SER A 13 -19.25 4.13 -2.80
CA SER A 13 -19.29 3.04 -3.79
C SER A 13 -19.24 3.56 -5.24
N GLU A 14 -19.94 4.65 -5.53
CA GLU A 14 -19.95 5.28 -6.86
C GLU A 14 -18.58 5.82 -7.28
N ALA A 15 -17.88 6.48 -6.33
CA ALA A 15 -16.54 6.99 -6.57
C ALA A 15 -15.56 5.84 -6.86
N ILE A 16 -15.60 4.78 -6.04
CA ILE A 16 -14.78 3.58 -6.25
C ILE A 16 -15.11 2.91 -7.59
N ALA A 17 -16.39 2.80 -7.95
CA ALA A 17 -16.82 2.24 -9.23
C ALA A 17 -16.32 3.06 -10.41
N SER A 18 -16.34 4.40 -10.30
CA SER A 18 -15.79 5.31 -11.30
C SER A 18 -14.29 5.10 -11.50
N LEU A 19 -13.52 4.98 -10.42
CA LEU A 19 -12.09 4.71 -10.51
C LEU A 19 -11.80 3.35 -11.16
N ARG A 20 -12.58 2.31 -10.82
CA ARG A 20 -12.42 0.97 -11.44
C ARG A 20 -12.68 1.00 -12.95
N ARG A 21 -13.66 1.79 -13.41
CA ARG A 21 -13.91 1.95 -14.86
C ARG A 21 -12.72 2.57 -15.60
N GLN A 22 -12.02 3.53 -14.98
CA GLN A 22 -10.81 4.13 -15.58
C GLN A 22 -9.64 3.16 -15.72
N VAL A 23 -9.58 2.14 -14.86
CA VAL A 23 -8.53 1.09 -14.93
C VAL A 23 -8.78 0.13 -16.10
N GLY A 24 -10.05 -0.16 -16.42
CA GLY A 24 -10.40 -1.07 -17.53
C GLY A 24 -10.10 -2.55 -17.26
N GLY A 25 -9.90 -2.96 -15.99
CA GLY A 25 -9.54 -4.33 -15.63
C GLY A 25 -9.84 -4.68 -14.16
N LYS A 26 -9.59 -5.93 -13.78
CA LYS A 26 -9.81 -6.41 -12.40
C LYS A 26 -8.79 -5.77 -11.44
N CYS A 27 -9.28 -5.10 -10.42
CA CYS A 27 -8.50 -4.57 -9.30
C CYS A 27 -9.35 -4.55 -8.03
N SER A 28 -8.69 -4.68 -6.88
CA SER A 28 -9.28 -4.50 -5.56
C SER A 28 -9.50 -3.01 -5.25
N THR A 29 -10.39 -2.71 -4.29
CA THR A 29 -10.59 -1.33 -3.80
C THR A 29 -9.28 -0.72 -3.30
N PHE A 30 -8.50 -1.50 -2.54
CA PHE A 30 -7.19 -1.06 -2.06
C PHE A 30 -6.27 -0.63 -3.21
N GLU A 31 -6.11 -1.47 -4.24
CA GLU A 31 -5.21 -1.18 -5.37
C GLU A 31 -5.63 0.08 -6.13
N VAL A 32 -6.92 0.20 -6.48
CA VAL A 32 -7.38 1.33 -7.30
C VAL A 32 -7.38 2.65 -6.52
N LEU A 33 -7.80 2.62 -5.25
CA LEU A 33 -7.83 3.82 -4.42
C LEU A 33 -6.41 4.28 -4.07
N SER A 34 -5.53 3.35 -3.71
CA SER A 34 -4.13 3.65 -3.41
C SER A 34 -3.39 4.19 -4.64
N ALA A 35 -3.60 3.59 -5.81
CA ALA A 35 -3.05 4.08 -7.07
C ALA A 35 -3.51 5.52 -7.37
N TRP A 36 -4.81 5.79 -7.17
CA TRP A 36 -5.36 7.12 -7.39
C TRP A 36 -4.79 8.14 -6.40
N LEU A 37 -4.71 7.81 -5.11
CA LEU A 37 -4.14 8.68 -4.08
C LEU A 37 -2.64 8.94 -4.32
N TRP A 38 -1.87 7.91 -4.65
CA TRP A 38 -0.44 8.03 -4.93
C TRP A 38 -0.17 8.94 -6.12
N ARG A 39 -0.93 8.75 -7.21
CA ARG A 39 -0.86 9.61 -8.39
C ARG A 39 -1.30 11.05 -8.09
N SER A 40 -2.45 11.23 -7.44
CA SER A 40 -2.99 12.56 -7.10
C SER A 40 -2.06 13.34 -6.17
N ARG A 41 -1.53 12.68 -5.13
CA ARG A 41 -0.56 13.29 -4.21
C ARG A 41 0.71 13.72 -4.93
N SER A 42 1.23 12.87 -5.82
CA SER A 42 2.44 13.19 -6.59
C SER A 42 2.26 14.42 -7.48
N LYS A 43 1.06 14.60 -8.06
CA LYS A 43 0.71 15.80 -8.84
C LYS A 43 0.60 17.05 -7.98
N VAL A 44 -0.09 16.96 -6.84
CA VAL A 44 -0.33 18.12 -5.96
C VAL A 44 0.97 18.62 -5.34
N LEU A 45 1.91 17.72 -5.03
CA LEU A 45 3.21 18.09 -4.47
C LEU A 45 4.25 18.42 -5.54
N ASP A 46 3.88 18.41 -6.82
CA ASP A 46 4.75 18.69 -7.95
C ASP A 46 6.12 17.97 -7.84
N ILE A 47 6.07 16.66 -7.56
CA ILE A 47 7.29 15.87 -7.39
C ILE A 47 8.08 15.92 -8.71
N PRO A 48 9.38 16.28 -8.68
CA PRO A 48 10.20 16.39 -9.89
C PRO A 48 10.09 15.14 -10.75
N VAL A 49 9.88 15.32 -12.06
CA VAL A 49 9.57 14.21 -12.99
C VAL A 49 10.62 13.11 -13.01
N ASP A 50 11.88 13.46 -12.74
CA ASP A 50 13.03 12.55 -12.70
C ASP A 50 13.22 11.87 -11.33
N GLN A 51 12.53 12.35 -10.29
CA GLN A 51 12.60 11.78 -8.96
C GLN A 51 11.80 10.48 -8.89
N GLU A 52 12.31 9.55 -8.08
CA GLU A 52 11.60 8.33 -7.72
C GLU A 52 10.44 8.64 -6.76
N ALA A 53 9.22 8.30 -7.18
CA ALA A 53 8.05 8.24 -6.33
C ALA A 53 7.94 6.82 -5.75
N ARG A 54 7.79 6.72 -4.43
CA ARG A 54 7.71 5.45 -3.71
C ARG A 54 6.36 5.34 -3.01
N PHE A 55 5.68 4.21 -3.21
CA PHE A 55 4.46 3.88 -2.50
C PHE A 55 4.68 2.64 -1.65
N SER A 56 4.52 2.76 -0.33
CA SER A 56 4.69 1.64 0.60
C SER A 56 3.38 1.23 1.25
N PHE A 57 3.21 -0.06 1.48
CA PHE A 57 2.03 -0.60 2.15
C PHE A 57 2.36 -1.89 2.89
N PRO A 58 1.74 -2.15 4.05
CA PRO A 58 1.90 -3.41 4.75
C PRO A 58 1.15 -4.53 4.02
N VAL A 59 1.78 -5.70 3.95
CA VAL A 59 1.19 -6.93 3.44
C VAL A 59 1.07 -7.92 4.59
N ASP A 60 -0.14 -8.44 4.81
CA ASP A 60 -0.37 -9.54 5.75
C ASP A 60 0.32 -10.81 5.25
N ILE A 61 1.23 -11.33 6.07
CA ILE A 61 2.08 -12.50 5.75
C ILE A 61 1.59 -13.79 6.41
N ARG A 62 0.54 -13.75 7.25
CA ARG A 62 0.07 -14.90 8.04
C ARG A 62 -0.18 -16.15 7.22
N SER A 63 -0.81 -16.01 6.05
CA SER A 63 -1.10 -17.12 5.13
C SER A 63 -0.04 -17.31 4.05
N ARG A 64 1.00 -16.48 4.02
CA ARG A 64 2.03 -16.46 2.97
C ARG A 64 3.31 -17.18 3.38
N ILE A 65 3.67 -17.10 4.66
CA ILE A 65 4.77 -17.86 5.23
C ILE A 65 4.43 -19.35 5.34
N GLN A 66 5.42 -20.23 5.24
CA GLN A 66 5.26 -21.69 5.32
C GLN A 66 6.09 -22.29 6.47
N PRO A 67 5.47 -22.98 7.45
CA PRO A 67 4.03 -23.18 7.60
C PRO A 67 3.29 -21.88 7.94
N SER A 68 2.03 -21.77 7.50
CA SER A 68 1.18 -20.62 7.80
C SER A 68 1.08 -20.36 9.30
N LEU A 69 0.99 -19.09 9.71
CA LEU A 69 0.81 -18.74 11.11
C LEU A 69 -0.55 -19.25 11.63
N PRO A 70 -0.60 -19.70 12.90
CA PRO A 70 -1.82 -20.27 13.46
C PRO A 70 -2.93 -19.22 13.54
N ARG A 71 -4.17 -19.67 13.37
CA ARG A 71 -5.35 -18.84 13.65
C ARG A 71 -5.30 -18.37 15.10
N GLY A 72 -5.47 -17.06 15.31
CA GLY A 72 -5.36 -16.44 16.65
C GLY A 72 -3.97 -15.88 16.97
N TYR A 73 -2.99 -15.99 16.08
CA TYR A 73 -1.72 -15.28 16.23
C TYR A 73 -1.95 -13.75 16.31
N TYR A 74 -1.69 -13.20 17.49
CA TYR A 74 -1.94 -11.79 17.84
C TYR A 74 -0.69 -10.90 17.73
N GLY A 75 0.46 -11.49 17.38
CA GLY A 75 1.69 -10.74 17.14
C GLY A 75 1.66 -9.97 15.82
N ASN A 76 2.70 -9.16 15.59
CA ASN A 76 2.91 -8.53 14.29
C ASN A 76 3.26 -9.61 13.24
N ALA A 77 2.57 -9.57 12.12
CA ALA A 77 2.81 -10.45 10.98
C ALA A 77 2.50 -9.69 9.69
N VAL A 78 3.23 -8.60 9.49
CA VAL A 78 3.20 -7.83 8.25
C VAL A 78 4.62 -7.60 7.74
N THR A 79 4.78 -7.55 6.43
CA THR A 79 6.00 -7.03 5.80
C THR A 79 5.65 -5.84 4.93
N ALA A 80 6.55 -4.87 4.83
CA ALA A 80 6.36 -3.73 3.95
C ALA A 80 6.69 -4.14 2.50
N SER A 81 5.78 -3.81 1.57
CA SER A 81 6.04 -3.87 0.14
C SER A 81 6.06 -2.46 -0.46
N PHE A 82 6.77 -2.32 -1.58
CA PHE A 82 7.02 -1.05 -2.23
C PHE A 82 6.72 -1.12 -3.72
N ALA A 83 5.87 -0.21 -4.19
CA ALA A 83 5.74 0.11 -5.60
C ALA A 83 6.57 1.38 -5.91
N VAL A 84 7.29 1.35 -7.01
CA VAL A 84 8.25 2.39 -7.38
C VAL A 84 8.02 2.82 -8.83
N SER A 85 8.08 4.12 -9.09
CA SER A 85 8.00 4.70 -10.43
C SER A 85 8.77 6.01 -10.49
N ARG A 86 9.19 6.45 -11.68
CA ARG A 86 9.49 7.87 -11.90
C ARG A 86 8.20 8.68 -11.70
N ALA A 87 8.32 9.85 -11.09
CA ALA A 87 7.16 10.71 -10.82
C ALA A 87 6.47 11.13 -12.13
N GLY A 88 7.23 11.45 -13.18
CA GLY A 88 6.68 11.77 -14.50
C GLY A 88 5.78 10.65 -15.05
N ASP A 89 6.28 9.43 -15.09
CA ASP A 89 5.53 8.25 -15.53
C ASP A 89 4.26 8.05 -14.70
N LEU A 90 4.35 8.20 -13.37
CA LEU A 90 3.22 8.04 -12.47
C LEU A 90 2.11 9.08 -12.75
N MET A 91 2.49 10.32 -13.03
CA MET A 91 1.56 11.43 -13.23
C MET A 91 0.90 11.41 -14.62
N GLU A 92 1.66 11.05 -15.65
CA GLU A 92 1.23 11.11 -17.05
C GLU A 92 0.52 9.84 -17.51
N ARG A 93 0.95 8.66 -17.06
CA ARG A 93 0.36 7.40 -17.51
C ARG A 93 -1.05 7.16 -16.96
N PRO A 94 -1.84 6.28 -17.60
CA PRO A 94 -3.17 5.92 -17.13
C PRO A 94 -3.15 5.34 -15.71
N LEU A 95 -4.27 5.46 -14.98
CA LEU A 95 -4.41 4.93 -13.61
C LEU A 95 -4.07 3.42 -13.52
N SER A 96 -4.36 2.67 -14.58
CA SER A 96 -4.02 1.24 -14.69
C SER A 96 -2.53 0.95 -14.55
N PHE A 97 -1.65 1.89 -14.92
CA PHE A 97 -0.21 1.76 -14.72
C PHE A 97 0.15 1.70 -13.23
N ALA A 98 -0.33 2.66 -12.44
CA ALA A 98 -0.09 2.70 -11.00
C ALA A 98 -0.73 1.49 -10.29
N VAL A 99 -1.93 1.08 -10.71
CA VAL A 99 -2.58 -0.13 -10.20
C VAL A 99 -1.74 -1.37 -10.47
N LYS A 100 -1.16 -1.49 -11.67
CA LYS A 100 -0.28 -2.61 -12.02
C LYS A 100 0.96 -2.66 -11.12
N LEU A 101 1.63 -1.52 -10.90
CA LEU A 101 2.80 -1.45 -10.02
C LEU A 101 2.47 -1.93 -8.60
N ILE A 102 1.34 -1.50 -8.03
CA ILE A 102 0.89 -1.93 -6.70
C ILE A 102 0.55 -3.42 -6.68
N ASN A 103 -0.13 -3.91 -7.73
CA ASN A 103 -0.48 -5.32 -7.84
C ASN A 103 0.76 -6.22 -7.93
N ASP A 104 1.75 -5.82 -8.74
CA ASP A 104 3.01 -6.54 -8.91
C ASP A 104 3.81 -6.52 -7.59
N ALA A 105 3.94 -5.36 -6.94
CA ALA A 105 4.58 -5.23 -5.62
C ALA A 105 3.90 -6.09 -4.54
N LYS A 106 2.58 -6.26 -4.60
CA LYS A 106 1.86 -7.14 -3.66
C LYS A 106 2.11 -8.63 -3.95
N LYS A 107 2.31 -9.01 -5.21
CA LYS A 107 2.48 -10.41 -5.65
C LYS A 107 3.87 -10.96 -5.35
N ILE A 108 4.90 -10.12 -5.33
CA ILE A 108 6.27 -10.56 -5.01
C ILE A 108 6.44 -11.04 -3.57
N VAL A 109 5.53 -10.68 -2.66
CA VAL A 109 5.60 -11.06 -1.25
C VAL A 109 5.13 -12.50 -1.07
N ASP A 110 6.03 -13.45 -1.30
CA ASP A 110 5.87 -14.88 -1.03
C ASP A 110 6.72 -15.35 0.16
N ASP A 111 6.70 -16.65 0.48
CA ASP A 111 7.47 -17.21 1.62
C ASP A 111 8.97 -16.92 1.52
N GLY A 112 9.55 -17.04 0.31
CA GLY A 112 10.97 -16.78 0.07
C GLY A 112 11.30 -15.32 0.32
N TYR A 113 10.54 -14.40 -0.29
CA TYR A 113 10.68 -12.97 -0.04
C TYR A 113 10.56 -12.61 1.44
N ILE A 114 9.63 -13.24 2.17
CA ILE A 114 9.45 -13.00 3.60
C ILE A 114 10.70 -13.43 4.38
N ARG A 115 11.28 -14.59 4.08
CA ARG A 115 12.50 -15.09 4.73
C ARG A 115 13.70 -14.19 4.43
N ASP A 116 13.89 -13.80 3.17
CA ASP A 116 14.96 -12.88 2.77
C ASP A 116 14.88 -11.54 3.52
N GLN A 117 13.65 -11.03 3.71
CA GLN A 117 13.41 -9.81 4.48
C GLN A 117 13.74 -9.98 5.97
N ILE A 118 13.46 -11.16 6.55
CA ILE A 118 13.82 -11.49 7.94
C ILE A 118 15.34 -11.53 8.09
N ASP A 119 16.03 -12.26 7.19
CA ASP A 119 17.49 -12.38 7.19
C ASP A 119 18.17 -11.00 7.03
N MET A 120 17.64 -10.17 6.14
CA MET A 120 18.12 -8.80 5.94
C MET A 120 17.97 -7.95 7.21
N LEU A 121 16.84 -8.06 7.91
CA LEU A 121 16.60 -7.34 9.16
C LEU A 121 17.47 -7.86 10.31
N GLU A 122 17.80 -9.14 10.34
CA GLU A 122 18.73 -9.72 11.32
C GLU A 122 20.15 -9.19 11.12
N VAL A 123 20.62 -9.12 9.87
CA VAL A 123 21.98 -8.67 9.54
C VAL A 123 22.14 -7.15 9.67
N LYS A 124 21.18 -6.37 9.15
CA LYS A 124 21.31 -4.91 9.02
C LYS A 124 20.58 -4.13 10.12
N GLY A 125 19.71 -4.79 10.88
CA GLY A 125 18.78 -4.11 11.77
C GLY A 125 17.75 -3.26 11.00
N ARG A 126 17.04 -2.41 11.74
CA ARG A 126 16.07 -1.49 11.14
C ARG A 126 16.78 -0.29 10.51
N THR A 127 16.74 -0.21 9.19
CA THR A 127 17.17 1.00 8.47
C THR A 127 16.03 2.04 8.45
N PRO A 128 16.32 3.33 8.66
CA PRO A 128 15.34 4.39 8.50
C PRO A 128 14.71 4.36 7.10
N PRO A 129 13.39 4.54 6.96
CA PRO A 129 12.76 4.59 5.65
C PRO A 129 13.28 5.80 4.87
N ASN A 130 13.48 5.64 3.56
CA ASN A 130 13.72 6.78 2.70
C ASN A 130 12.44 7.60 2.58
N LEU A 131 12.39 8.76 3.26
CA LEU A 131 11.19 9.60 3.32
C LEU A 131 10.96 10.39 2.03
N ALA A 132 12.00 10.60 1.21
CA ALA A 132 11.90 11.45 0.01
C ALA A 132 10.98 10.82 -1.04
N GLY A 133 9.91 11.53 -1.41
CA GLY A 133 8.91 11.07 -2.37
C GLY A 133 8.10 9.85 -1.90
N SER A 134 8.16 9.51 -0.60
CA SER A 134 7.47 8.36 -0.04
C SER A 134 6.02 8.68 0.30
N PHE A 135 5.13 7.73 0.03
CA PHE A 135 3.74 7.77 0.41
C PHE A 135 3.32 6.40 0.94
N THR A 136 2.71 6.37 2.13
CA THR A 136 2.37 5.13 2.83
C THR A 136 0.88 5.06 3.08
N ILE A 137 0.26 3.92 2.77
CA ILE A 137 -1.13 3.62 3.12
C ILE A 137 -1.18 2.31 3.89
N SER A 138 -1.90 2.32 5.01
CA SER A 138 -2.26 1.12 5.77
C SER A 138 -3.76 0.86 5.60
N ASP A 139 -4.12 -0.37 5.24
CA ASP A 139 -5.50 -0.80 5.07
C ASP A 139 -6.02 -1.47 6.35
N ASN A 140 -6.90 -0.75 7.05
CA ASN A 140 -7.55 -1.23 8.28
C ASN A 140 -8.99 -1.72 8.02
N THR A 141 -9.44 -1.81 6.77
CA THR A 141 -10.84 -2.16 6.43
C THR A 141 -11.22 -3.59 6.80
N LYS A 142 -10.23 -4.45 7.07
CA LYS A 142 -10.44 -5.84 7.51
C LYS A 142 -10.46 -6.00 9.02
N ILE A 143 -10.29 -4.92 9.79
CA ILE A 143 -10.47 -4.96 11.24
C ILE A 143 -11.96 -4.85 11.50
N ASP A 144 -12.60 -5.97 11.83
CA ASP A 144 -14.03 -6.03 12.10
C ASP A 144 -14.33 -5.48 13.50
N PHE A 145 -14.49 -4.16 13.60
CA PHE A 145 -14.96 -3.50 14.83
C PHE A 145 -16.47 -3.52 14.98
N ALA A 146 -17.22 -3.64 13.87
CA ALA A 146 -18.67 -3.56 13.89
C ALA A 146 -19.32 -4.86 14.37
N GLY A 147 -18.66 -6.00 14.19
CA GLY A 147 -19.13 -7.32 14.63
C GLY A 147 -18.82 -7.67 16.09
N VAL A 148 -18.17 -6.80 16.85
CA VAL A 148 -17.84 -7.06 18.26
C VAL A 148 -18.96 -6.57 19.16
N ASP A 149 -19.57 -7.47 19.92
CA ASP A 149 -20.56 -7.17 20.96
C ASP A 149 -19.98 -7.57 22.32
N PHE A 150 -19.91 -6.61 23.24
CA PHE A 150 -19.44 -6.84 24.61
C PHE A 150 -20.60 -7.08 25.59
N GLY A 151 -21.81 -7.33 25.09
CA GLY A 151 -23.04 -7.56 25.85
C GLY A 151 -23.92 -6.31 25.96
N TRP A 152 -23.94 -5.45 24.94
CA TRP A 152 -24.76 -4.24 24.91
C TRP A 152 -26.06 -4.39 24.10
#